data_AF-A0A1S0YNP0-F1
#
_entry.id   AF-A0A1S0YNP0-F1
#
_cell.length_a   1.000
_cell.length_b   1.000
_cell.length_c   1.000
_cell.angle_alpha   90.00
_cell.angle_beta   90.00
_cell.angle_gamma   90.00
#
_symmetry.space_group_name_H-M   'P 1'
#
loop_
_entity.id
_entity.type
_entity.pdbx_description
1 polymer ?
#
loop_
_entity_poly.entity_id
_entity_poly.type
_entity_poly.pdbx_seq_one_letter_code
_entity_poly.pdbx_strand_id
1 'polypeptide(L)'
;MPQTQHPYPPHSSFDGGDLDCGNGLLLLIRQHIDPLDPGQLLEIISYEPTVPVDLPSWCRLTGNELVNVIEEPDQARWRFLVCKGAFTEAPTETPAAEPAQEPTPKKRAKKQRKRPQMPVTQEVVTPTVPTEFPAPTPAPKLAPLSVVTMGSWPRKPWLLHAVHEHLAGRMPEEEFQATADDAVQLVLAAQQRAGVDVVTDGEMRRDNYSSFVAGRLQNCQLIPITDLLPYVEDPEDFERELRALDVPAGEVRHPAVFGPLGRDKPLVAHEVRFLQSITDAPVKVCLPGPYLLTRTMWMECVSDRAYESREEMTTDIVRVLREELHELYSLGTAMIQIDEPVLTEVVYGRHDGGGRTFMCGALDELAGSVDEELAFAQSLLDQLTEGFDPERLALHVCRGNWTTDESAALEGDFAPFVDLFAALNVGTLSLELATPRAGSLDALHGIREDQRVCVGVLNQKQQVLEPTEDVVARIAAAVEAFGKERVLLSTDCGFATFADNPIVADTLAQQQLAQIVEARDTYLHQAGDAQQ
;
A
#
# COMPACT_ATOMS: atom_id res chain seq x y z
N MET A 1 23.50 39.96 34.49
CA MET A 1 22.65 40.54 33.42
C MET A 1 22.24 39.37 32.54
N PRO A 2 20.93 39.17 32.25
CA PRO A 2 20.53 38.15 31.28
C PRO A 2 21.23 38.43 29.94
N GLN A 3 21.78 37.39 29.30
CA GLN A 3 22.39 37.53 27.97
C GLN A 3 21.27 37.81 26.97
N THR A 4 21.22 39.03 26.43
CA THR A 4 20.19 39.44 25.45
C THR A 4 20.61 39.16 24.00
N GLN A 5 21.84 38.70 23.79
CA GLN A 5 22.43 38.49 22.47
C GLN A 5 23.38 37.29 22.49
N HIS A 6 23.39 36.55 21.38
CA HIS A 6 24.30 35.43 21.18
C HIS A 6 25.78 35.88 21.18
N PRO A 7 26.71 35.02 21.64
CA PRO A 7 28.14 35.34 21.67
C PRO A 7 28.75 35.54 20.27
N TYR A 8 28.10 35.00 19.22
CA TYR A 8 28.49 35.17 17.83
C TYR A 8 27.27 35.57 16.98
N PRO A 9 27.44 36.42 15.96
CA PRO A 9 26.34 36.83 15.10
C PRO A 9 25.88 35.66 14.19
N PRO A 10 24.57 35.45 14.04
CA PRO A 10 24.06 34.50 13.07
C PRO A 10 24.25 35.01 11.64
N HIS A 11 24.48 34.08 10.70
CA HIS A 11 24.52 34.33 9.27
C HIS A 11 23.12 34.27 8.65
N SER A 12 22.22 33.51 9.26
CA SER A 12 20.80 33.39 8.91
C SER A 12 19.97 33.30 10.19
N SER A 13 18.74 33.81 10.20
CA SER A 13 17.83 33.77 11.35
C SER A 13 16.39 33.62 10.88
N PHE A 14 15.60 32.84 11.60
CA PHE A 14 14.15 32.76 11.38
C PHE A 14 13.39 32.50 12.68
N ASP A 15 12.09 32.83 12.66
CA ASP A 15 11.15 32.56 13.74
C ASP A 15 10.28 31.34 13.39
N GLY A 16 10.40 30.28 14.19
CA GLY A 16 9.70 29.02 14.04
C GLY A 16 8.36 28.95 14.78
N GLY A 17 7.97 29.99 15.52
CA GLY A 17 6.68 30.04 16.22
C GLY A 17 6.50 28.90 17.24
N ASP A 18 5.28 28.38 17.29
CA ASP A 18 4.83 27.30 18.18
C ASP A 18 5.04 25.90 17.56
N LEU A 19 5.86 25.77 16.52
CA LEU A 19 6.11 24.47 15.87
C LEU A 19 7.09 23.64 16.71
N ASP A 20 6.76 22.37 16.94
CA ASP A 20 7.67 21.40 17.55
C ASP A 20 8.59 20.73 16.50
N CYS A 21 9.61 20.01 16.96
CA CYS A 21 10.56 19.31 16.08
C CYS A 21 9.93 18.13 15.30
N GLY A 22 8.79 17.58 15.73
CA GLY A 22 8.05 16.52 15.02
C GLY A 22 7.03 17.01 13.99
N ASN A 23 6.53 18.25 14.14
CA ASN A 23 5.42 18.83 13.37
C ASN A 23 5.85 20.06 12.55
N GLY A 24 7.08 20.06 12.04
CA GLY A 24 7.48 20.98 10.96
C GLY A 24 8.57 22.00 11.27
N LEU A 25 8.99 22.19 12.53
CA LEU A 25 10.09 23.12 12.85
C LEU A 25 11.40 22.70 12.14
N LEU A 26 11.67 21.39 12.05
CA LEU A 26 12.87 20.88 11.39
C LEU A 26 12.92 21.19 9.89
N LEU A 27 11.77 21.34 9.23
CA LEU A 27 11.70 21.73 7.81
C LEU A 27 12.17 23.17 7.63
N LEU A 28 11.73 24.08 8.50
CA LEU A 28 12.19 25.47 8.50
C LEU A 28 13.68 25.55 8.83
N ILE A 29 14.15 24.77 9.81
CA ILE A 29 15.58 24.71 10.12
C ILE A 29 16.38 24.29 8.88
N ARG A 30 15.94 23.27 8.14
CA ARG A 30 16.61 22.81 6.90
C ARG A 30 16.65 23.89 5.82
N GLN A 31 15.53 24.56 5.56
CA GLN A 31 15.47 25.67 4.59
C GLN A 31 16.50 26.76 4.87
N HIS A 32 16.82 27.01 6.14
CA HIS A 32 17.74 28.05 6.55
C HIS A 32 19.18 27.57 6.81
N ILE A 33 19.41 26.29 7.12
CA ILE A 33 20.75 25.74 7.40
C ILE A 33 21.41 25.09 6.17
N ASP A 34 20.64 24.53 5.24
CA ASP A 34 21.17 23.88 4.04
C ASP A 34 21.87 24.85 3.07
N PRO A 35 21.43 26.11 2.93
CA PRO A 35 22.16 27.11 2.14
C PRO A 35 23.46 27.62 2.79
N LEU A 36 23.68 27.39 4.08
CA LEU A 36 24.86 27.89 4.79
C LEU A 36 26.12 27.10 4.42
N ASP A 37 27.29 27.74 4.46
CA ASP A 37 28.57 27.05 4.38
C ASP A 37 28.91 26.38 5.73
N PRO A 38 29.65 25.25 5.75
CA PRO A 38 30.16 24.68 7.00
C PRO A 38 30.90 25.71 7.85
N GLY A 39 30.58 25.78 9.14
CA GLY A 39 31.09 26.79 10.08
C GLY A 39 30.22 28.04 10.22
N GLN A 40 29.21 28.24 9.36
CA GLN A 40 28.27 29.35 9.49
C GLN A 40 27.15 29.04 10.48
N LEU A 41 26.59 30.11 11.05
CA LEU A 41 25.69 30.07 12.20
C LEU A 41 24.25 30.42 11.79
N LEU A 42 23.30 29.64 12.28
CA LEU A 42 21.85 29.85 12.14
C LEU A 42 21.25 30.17 13.50
N GLU A 43 20.44 31.23 13.58
CA GLU A 43 19.57 31.49 14.73
C GLU A 43 18.17 30.93 14.49
N ILE A 44 17.64 30.22 15.48
CA ILE A 44 16.28 29.66 15.49
C ILE A 44 15.55 30.24 16.69
N ILE A 45 14.42 30.89 16.46
CA ILE A 45 13.53 31.39 17.51
C ILE A 45 12.34 30.44 17.64
N SER A 46 12.00 30.01 18.86
CA SER A 46 10.87 29.10 19.12
C SER A 46 10.13 29.51 20.39
N TYR A 47 8.84 29.21 20.43
CA TYR A 47 7.96 29.40 21.59
C TYR A 47 7.42 28.06 22.14
N GLU A 48 7.86 26.94 21.57
CA GLU A 48 7.39 25.60 21.92
C GLU A 48 8.29 24.95 23.00
N PRO A 49 7.75 24.60 24.18
CA PRO A 49 8.53 24.11 25.33
C PRO A 49 9.24 22.77 25.14
N THR A 50 8.88 21.98 24.12
CA THR A 50 9.57 20.72 23.79
C THR A 50 10.88 20.93 23.01
N VAL A 51 11.00 22.02 22.25
CA VAL A 51 12.16 22.32 21.38
C VAL A 51 13.51 22.39 22.10
N PRO A 52 13.64 22.96 23.33
CA PRO A 52 14.88 22.91 24.10
C PRO A 52 15.41 21.49 24.38
N VAL A 53 14.53 20.49 24.39
CA VAL A 53 14.88 19.09 24.63
C VAL A 53 15.26 18.38 23.32
N ASP A 54 14.50 18.65 22.26
CA ASP A 54 14.58 17.89 21.01
C ASP A 54 15.64 18.44 20.05
N LEU A 55 15.79 19.77 19.95
CA LEU A 55 16.71 20.41 19.02
C LEU A 55 18.19 20.05 19.27
N PRO A 56 18.70 19.94 20.52
CA PRO A 56 20.05 19.45 20.77
C PRO A 56 20.28 18.02 20.26
N SER A 57 19.25 17.17 20.31
CA SER A 57 19.33 15.79 19.81
C SER A 57 19.38 15.77 18.28
N TRP A 58 18.57 16.60 17.62
CA TRP A 58 18.63 16.79 16.17
C TRP A 58 19.99 17.32 15.69
N CYS A 59 20.58 18.30 16.40
CA CYS A 59 21.91 18.84 16.05
C CYS A 59 22.97 17.72 16.05
N ARG A 60 22.98 16.88 17.10
CA ARG A 60 23.89 15.73 17.20
C ARG A 60 23.68 14.72 16.07
N LEU A 61 22.43 14.41 15.72
CA LEU A 61 22.09 13.45 14.66
C LEU A 61 22.48 13.94 13.26
N THR A 62 22.44 15.25 13.04
CA THR A 62 22.73 15.88 11.73
C THR A 62 24.17 16.37 11.59
N GLY A 63 24.99 16.19 12.62
CA GLY A 63 26.39 16.64 12.62
C GLY A 63 26.54 18.16 12.74
N ASN A 64 25.50 18.87 13.18
CA ASN A 64 25.51 20.30 13.48
C ASN A 64 25.82 20.52 14.96
N GLU A 65 26.43 21.66 15.28
CA GLU A 65 26.79 21.98 16.66
C GLU A 65 25.86 23.05 17.24
N LEU A 66 25.22 22.76 18.38
CA LEU A 66 24.47 23.78 19.12
C LEU A 66 25.46 24.66 19.90
N VAL A 67 25.65 25.89 19.44
CA VAL A 67 26.68 26.83 19.93
C VAL A 67 26.21 27.63 21.13
N ASN A 68 24.95 28.06 21.16
CA ASN A 68 24.41 28.84 22.29
C ASN A 68 22.89 28.73 22.39
N VAL A 69 22.35 28.91 23.60
CA VAL A 69 20.90 29.01 23.86
C VAL A 69 20.63 30.23 24.74
N ILE A 70 19.63 31.02 24.37
CA ILE A 70 19.12 32.12 25.19
C ILE A 70 17.67 31.79 25.53
N GLU A 71 17.38 31.77 26.83
CA GLU A 71 16.04 31.57 27.36
C GLU A 71 15.47 32.91 27.82
N GLU A 72 14.26 33.22 27.37
CA GLU A 72 13.51 34.42 27.78
C GLU A 72 12.17 34.00 28.42
N PRO A 73 12.18 33.60 29.71
CA PRO A 73 11.00 33.03 30.38
C PRO A 73 9.78 33.96 30.40
N ASP A 74 10.02 35.27 30.48
CA ASP A 74 8.96 36.29 30.50
C ASP A 74 8.19 36.38 29.17
N GLN A 75 8.74 35.84 28.08
CA GLN A 75 8.16 35.83 26.72
C GLN A 75 7.85 34.41 26.21
N ALA A 76 8.04 33.38 27.04
CA ALA A 76 7.97 31.97 26.64
C ALA A 76 8.77 31.68 25.36
N ARG A 77 9.97 32.26 25.24
CA ARG A 77 10.76 32.27 24.00
C ARG A 77 12.15 31.70 24.22
N TRP A 78 12.59 30.87 23.28
CA TRP A 78 13.94 30.33 23.18
C TRP A 78 14.60 30.76 21.89
N ARG A 79 15.88 31.11 21.96
CA ARG A 79 16.72 31.42 20.79
C ARG A 79 17.92 30.50 20.80
N PHE A 80 18.07 29.71 19.74
CA PHE A 80 19.13 28.74 19.58
C PHE A 80 20.08 29.21 18.49
N LEU A 81 21.38 29.08 18.73
CA LEU A 81 22.42 29.32 17.73
C LEU A 81 23.06 28.01 17.35
N VAL A 82 22.89 27.60 16.10
CA VAL A 82 23.36 26.32 15.57
C VAL A 82 24.40 26.57 14.47
N CYS A 83 25.54 25.90 14.56
CA CYS A 83 26.56 25.90 13.53
C CYS A 83 26.32 24.74 12.55
N LYS A 84 26.46 25.01 11.25
CA LYS A 84 26.50 23.96 10.25
C LYS A 84 27.81 23.20 10.35
N GLY A 85 27.78 21.96 10.79
CA GLY A 85 29.01 21.23 11.14
C GLY A 85 29.59 21.65 12.49
N ALA A 86 30.86 21.28 12.73
CA ALA A 86 31.58 21.64 13.94
C ALA A 86 31.91 23.15 13.98
N PHE A 87 31.72 23.76 15.14
CA PHE A 87 32.04 25.16 15.38
C PHE A 87 33.55 25.31 15.66
N THR A 88 34.21 26.15 14.87
CA THR A 88 35.60 26.54 15.12
C THR A 88 35.68 28.04 15.27
N GLU A 89 36.16 28.53 16.41
CA GLU A 89 36.49 29.95 16.58
C GLU A 89 37.64 30.31 15.62
N ALA A 90 37.34 31.02 14.54
CA ALA A 90 38.37 31.45 13.61
C ALA A 90 39.20 32.61 14.21
N PRO A 91 40.55 32.53 14.17
CA PRO A 91 41.42 33.68 14.41
C PRO A 91 41.36 34.64 13.21
N THR A 92 41.29 35.94 13.49
CA THR A 92 41.59 37.01 12.54
C THR A 92 43.01 36.87 11.96
N GLU A 93 43.13 36.62 10.65
CA GLU A 93 43.96 37.36 9.68
C GLU A 93 44.18 36.57 8.37
N THR A 94 43.91 37.23 7.24
CA THR A 94 44.27 36.84 5.88
C THR A 94 45.80 36.81 5.71
N PRO A 95 46.36 35.99 4.80
CA PRO A 95 46.89 36.61 3.59
C PRO A 95 46.79 35.80 2.28
N ALA A 96 46.61 36.60 1.21
CA ALA A 96 47.13 36.49 -0.15
C ALA A 96 46.95 35.20 -0.98
N ALA A 97 46.26 35.38 -2.10
CA ALA A 97 46.16 34.46 -3.22
C ALA A 97 47.46 34.38 -4.04
N GLU A 98 47.82 33.16 -4.46
CA GLU A 98 48.68 32.88 -5.61
C GLU A 98 47.92 31.98 -6.61
N PRO A 99 48.17 32.10 -7.92
CA PRO A 99 47.29 31.60 -8.96
C PRO A 99 47.39 30.07 -9.14
N ALA A 100 46.24 29.44 -9.30
CA ALA A 100 46.09 28.02 -9.57
C ALA A 100 46.74 27.61 -10.91
N GLN A 101 47.60 26.60 -10.87
CA GLN A 101 47.93 25.76 -12.03
C GLN A 101 46.80 24.76 -12.25
N GLU A 102 46.30 24.68 -13.48
CA GLU A 102 45.32 23.67 -13.91
C GLU A 102 45.88 22.25 -13.71
N PRO A 103 45.19 21.37 -12.95
CA PRO A 103 45.45 19.94 -13.04
C PRO A 103 44.65 19.34 -14.20
N THR A 104 45.40 18.73 -15.11
CA THR A 104 44.94 17.87 -16.20
C THR A 104 44.01 16.74 -15.68
N PRO A 105 43.00 16.32 -16.46
CA PRO A 105 41.99 15.37 -15.99
C PRO A 105 42.59 13.97 -15.89
N LYS A 106 42.93 13.54 -14.67
CA LYS A 106 43.09 12.11 -14.36
C LYS A 106 41.71 11.53 -14.12
N LYS A 107 41.30 10.57 -14.95
CA LYS A 107 40.11 9.72 -14.77
C LYS A 107 40.13 9.11 -13.37
N ARG A 108 39.45 9.75 -12.41
CA ARG A 108 39.07 9.12 -11.15
C ARG A 108 37.95 8.14 -11.46
N ALA A 109 38.20 6.86 -11.20
CA ALA A 109 37.12 5.88 -11.10
C ALA A 109 36.05 6.44 -10.14
N LYS A 110 34.79 6.45 -10.58
CA LYS A 110 33.64 6.78 -9.73
C LYS A 110 33.68 5.81 -8.54
N LYS A 111 34.13 6.28 -7.37
CA LYS A 111 33.76 5.64 -6.12
C LYS A 111 32.27 5.92 -5.96
N GLN A 112 31.43 4.89 -6.05
CA GLN A 112 30.05 4.96 -5.58
C GLN A 112 30.09 5.52 -4.16
N ARG A 113 29.53 6.72 -3.96
CA ARG A 113 29.17 7.18 -2.61
C ARG A 113 28.17 6.13 -2.11
N LYS A 114 28.47 5.45 -1.00
CA LYS A 114 27.46 4.61 -0.32
C LYS A 114 26.27 5.51 -0.04
N ARG A 115 25.08 5.12 -0.53
CA ARG A 115 23.85 5.86 -0.31
C ARG A 115 23.59 5.97 1.20
N PRO A 116 23.03 7.09 1.68
CA PRO A 116 22.60 7.17 3.07
C PRO A 116 21.55 6.09 3.32
N GLN A 117 21.76 5.27 4.35
CA GLN A 117 20.81 4.22 4.73
C GLN A 117 20.01 4.67 5.96
N MET A 118 18.71 4.41 5.96
CA MET A 118 17.82 4.78 7.05
C MET A 118 18.17 4.03 8.35
N PRO A 119 18.21 4.66 9.54
CA PRO A 119 18.55 3.95 10.77
C PRO A 119 17.52 2.84 11.09
N VAL A 120 17.99 1.75 11.71
CA VAL A 120 17.07 0.72 12.21
C VAL A 120 16.34 1.29 13.43
N THR A 121 15.01 1.36 13.35
CA THR A 121 14.15 1.95 14.40
C THR A 121 13.57 0.92 15.36
N GLN A 122 13.82 -0.37 15.13
CA GLN A 122 13.31 -1.49 15.93
C GLN A 122 14.37 -2.57 16.19
N GLU A 123 14.15 -3.43 17.18
CA GLU A 123 14.98 -4.62 17.37
C GLU A 123 14.70 -5.62 16.23
N VAL A 124 15.75 -6.04 15.52
CA VAL A 124 15.64 -7.07 14.48
C VAL A 124 15.66 -8.45 15.15
N VAL A 125 14.57 -9.19 14.99
CA VAL A 125 14.39 -10.52 15.57
C VAL A 125 14.68 -11.61 14.53
N THR A 126 15.05 -12.82 14.97
CA THR A 126 15.09 -13.97 14.06
C THR A 126 13.67 -14.49 13.83
N PRO A 127 13.19 -14.58 12.58
CA PRO A 127 11.88 -15.13 12.28
C PRO A 127 11.70 -16.54 12.85
N THR A 128 10.54 -16.77 13.46
CA THR A 128 10.11 -18.13 13.82
C THR A 128 9.27 -18.68 12.68
N VAL A 129 9.77 -19.71 12.00
CA VAL A 129 9.07 -20.37 10.90
C VAL A 129 8.38 -21.64 11.43
N PRO A 130 7.05 -21.77 11.31
CA PRO A 130 6.36 -23.00 11.67
C PRO A 130 6.88 -24.20 10.87
N THR A 131 7.09 -25.33 11.54
CA THR A 131 7.48 -26.59 10.88
C THR A 131 6.28 -27.47 10.51
N GLU A 132 5.11 -27.16 11.06
CA GLU A 132 3.86 -27.88 10.86
C GLU A 132 2.72 -26.90 10.63
N PHE A 133 1.77 -27.32 9.79
CA PHE A 133 0.61 -26.54 9.43
C PHE A 133 -0.68 -27.28 9.78
N PRO A 134 -1.76 -26.57 10.15
CA PRO A 134 -3.04 -27.20 10.39
C PRO A 134 -3.56 -27.85 9.11
N ALA A 135 -4.24 -28.99 9.25
CA ALA A 135 -4.83 -29.68 8.11
C ALA A 135 -5.97 -28.84 7.49
N PRO A 136 -6.14 -28.87 6.17
CA PRO A 136 -7.24 -28.17 5.52
C PRO A 136 -8.60 -28.75 5.94
N THR A 137 -9.58 -27.86 6.14
CA THR A 137 -10.97 -28.23 6.41
C THR A 137 -11.79 -28.05 5.13
N PRO A 138 -12.82 -28.90 4.86
CA PRO A 138 -13.73 -28.69 3.75
C PRO A 138 -14.36 -27.28 3.77
N ALA A 139 -14.54 -26.69 2.59
CA ALA A 139 -15.14 -25.37 2.42
C ALA A 139 -16.43 -25.48 1.58
N PRO A 140 -17.39 -24.55 1.74
CA PRO A 140 -18.58 -24.53 0.90
C PRO A 140 -18.21 -24.23 -0.55
N LYS A 141 -18.79 -25.00 -1.49
CA LYS A 141 -18.64 -24.74 -2.92
C LYS A 141 -19.55 -23.60 -3.37
N LEU A 142 -19.02 -22.70 -4.19
CA LEU A 142 -19.78 -21.56 -4.70
C LEU A 142 -20.62 -21.97 -5.92
N ALA A 143 -21.90 -21.61 -5.92
CA ALA A 143 -22.79 -21.92 -7.03
C ALA A 143 -22.45 -21.10 -8.28
N PRO A 144 -22.85 -21.54 -9.48
CA PRO A 144 -22.83 -20.71 -10.68
C PRO A 144 -23.60 -19.41 -10.47
N LEU A 145 -23.08 -18.30 -10.99
CA LEU A 145 -23.65 -16.96 -10.87
C LEU A 145 -23.78 -16.43 -9.43
N SER A 146 -23.07 -17.02 -8.47
CA SER A 146 -22.99 -16.43 -7.13
C SER A 146 -22.43 -15.00 -7.21
N VAL A 147 -23.07 -14.08 -6.48
CA VAL A 147 -22.64 -12.71 -6.28
C VAL A 147 -21.61 -12.69 -5.16
N VAL A 148 -20.44 -12.15 -5.48
CA VAL A 148 -19.26 -12.10 -4.63
C VAL A 148 -18.82 -10.65 -4.48
N THR A 149 -18.51 -10.22 -3.25
CA THR A 149 -17.90 -8.89 -3.07
C THR A 149 -16.42 -8.92 -3.41
N MET A 150 -15.91 -7.81 -3.96
CA MET A 150 -14.50 -7.73 -4.34
C MET A 150 -13.54 -7.69 -3.15
N GLY A 151 -13.99 -7.18 -1.99
CA GLY A 151 -13.19 -7.13 -0.77
C GLY A 151 -13.55 -5.91 0.05
N SER A 152 -12.92 -4.79 -0.27
CA SER A 152 -12.98 -3.56 0.50
C SER A 152 -14.34 -2.83 0.49
N TRP A 153 -14.66 -2.21 1.63
CA TRP A 153 -15.89 -1.46 1.87
C TRP A 153 -15.62 -0.03 2.39
N PRO A 154 -16.53 0.95 2.17
CA PRO A 154 -16.35 2.30 2.70
C PRO A 154 -16.41 2.32 4.23
N ARG A 155 -15.41 2.94 4.87
CA ARG A 155 -15.29 3.00 6.33
C ARG A 155 -16.06 4.21 6.86
N LYS A 156 -16.67 4.05 8.04
CA LYS A 156 -17.32 5.16 8.74
C LYS A 156 -16.27 6.09 9.38
N PRO A 157 -16.57 7.39 9.58
CA PRO A 157 -15.59 8.32 10.16
C PRO A 157 -15.03 7.89 11.53
N TRP A 158 -15.83 7.24 12.36
CA TRP A 158 -15.38 6.74 13.67
C TRP A 158 -14.37 5.57 13.53
N LEU A 159 -14.52 4.73 12.50
CA LEU A 159 -13.57 3.66 12.23
C LEU A 159 -12.28 4.22 11.63
N LEU A 160 -12.37 5.21 10.73
CA LEU A 160 -11.18 5.89 10.20
C LEU A 160 -10.34 6.51 11.31
N HIS A 161 -11.01 7.19 12.26
CA HIS A 161 -10.32 7.70 13.44
C HIS A 161 -9.63 6.58 14.23
N ALA A 162 -10.29 5.44 14.46
CA ALA A 162 -9.69 4.31 15.14
C ALA A 162 -8.48 3.70 14.39
N VAL A 163 -8.57 3.59 13.05
CA VAL A 163 -7.44 3.16 12.20
C VAL A 163 -6.26 4.12 12.37
N HIS A 164 -6.49 5.43 12.31
CA HIS A 164 -5.43 6.43 12.46
C HIS A 164 -4.81 6.44 13.86
N GLU A 165 -5.62 6.38 14.92
CA GLU A 165 -5.12 6.32 16.30
C GLU A 165 -4.33 5.03 16.56
N HIS A 166 -4.76 3.91 15.99
CA HIS A 166 -4.05 2.64 16.09
C HIS A 166 -2.71 2.67 15.34
N LEU A 167 -2.69 3.13 14.09
CA LEU A 167 -1.46 3.29 13.31
C LEU A 167 -0.46 4.27 13.94
N ALA A 168 -0.96 5.23 14.71
CA ALA A 168 -0.13 6.17 15.46
C ALA A 168 0.31 5.64 16.85
N GLY A 169 -0.07 4.42 17.21
CA GLY A 169 0.25 3.81 18.51
C GLY A 169 -0.48 4.44 19.70
N ARG A 170 -1.54 5.22 19.46
CA ARG A 170 -2.34 5.90 20.47
C ARG A 170 -3.56 5.11 20.92
N MET A 171 -4.00 4.13 20.13
CA MET A 171 -5.07 3.20 20.47
C MET A 171 -4.54 1.77 20.69
N PRO A 172 -4.81 1.15 21.84
CA PRO A 172 -4.46 -0.25 22.10
C PRO A 172 -5.10 -1.21 21.09
N GLU A 173 -4.41 -2.30 20.77
CA GLU A 173 -4.87 -3.33 19.82
C GLU A 173 -6.27 -3.85 20.16
N GLU A 174 -6.54 -4.20 21.42
CA GLU A 174 -7.83 -4.76 21.84
C GLU A 174 -9.00 -3.79 21.59
N GLU A 175 -8.79 -2.50 21.84
CA GLU A 175 -9.78 -1.45 21.61
C GLU A 175 -10.03 -1.23 20.11
N PHE A 176 -8.94 -1.24 19.31
CA PHE A 176 -9.05 -1.17 17.86
C PHE A 176 -9.80 -2.37 17.27
N GLN A 177 -9.48 -3.59 17.73
CA GLN A 177 -10.14 -4.81 17.26
C GLN A 177 -11.63 -4.81 17.59
N ALA A 178 -12.03 -4.42 18.80
CA ALA A 178 -13.44 -4.29 19.17
C ALA A 178 -14.18 -3.25 18.30
N THR A 179 -13.53 -2.11 18.03
CA THR A 179 -14.09 -1.07 17.15
C THR A 179 -14.27 -1.57 15.73
N ALA A 180 -13.28 -2.29 15.19
CA ALA A 180 -13.38 -2.87 13.85
C ALA A 180 -14.38 -4.05 13.79
N ASP A 181 -14.56 -4.84 14.86
CA ASP A 181 -15.60 -5.88 14.97
C ASP A 181 -17.01 -5.29 14.78
N ASP A 182 -17.29 -4.13 15.37
CA ASP A 182 -18.55 -3.41 15.17
C ASP A 182 -18.73 -2.98 13.71
N ALA A 183 -17.66 -2.53 13.05
CA ALA A 183 -17.72 -2.14 11.64
C ALA A 183 -18.00 -3.35 10.74
N VAL A 184 -17.31 -4.47 10.97
CA VAL A 184 -17.51 -5.72 10.22
C VAL A 184 -18.96 -6.19 10.33
N GLN A 185 -19.58 -6.10 11.51
CA GLN A 185 -21.00 -6.43 11.68
C GLN A 185 -21.92 -5.56 10.81
N LEU A 186 -21.63 -4.26 10.68
CA LEU A 186 -22.40 -3.36 9.81
C LEU A 186 -22.24 -3.72 8.33
N VAL A 187 -21.03 -4.07 7.90
CA VAL A 187 -20.72 -4.49 6.53
C VAL A 187 -21.39 -5.82 6.20
N LEU A 188 -21.30 -6.80 7.10
CA LEU A 188 -22.00 -8.08 6.96
C LEU A 188 -23.51 -7.86 6.82
N ALA A 189 -24.10 -7.03 7.69
CA ALA A 189 -25.53 -6.74 7.62
C ALA A 189 -25.92 -6.05 6.30
N ALA A 190 -25.05 -5.20 5.73
CA ALA A 190 -25.27 -4.58 4.42
C ALA A 190 -25.23 -5.61 3.28
N GLN A 191 -24.21 -6.48 3.26
CA GLN A 191 -24.09 -7.55 2.26
C GLN A 191 -25.28 -8.52 2.32
N GLN A 192 -25.72 -8.90 3.53
CA GLN A 192 -26.89 -9.76 3.73
C GLN A 192 -28.18 -9.10 3.24
N ARG A 193 -28.38 -7.80 3.52
CA ARG A 193 -29.53 -7.05 2.97
C ARG A 193 -29.51 -6.93 1.45
N ALA A 194 -28.31 -6.86 0.86
CA ALA A 194 -28.14 -6.84 -0.58
C ALA A 194 -28.39 -8.22 -1.22
N GLY A 195 -28.37 -9.31 -0.45
CA GLY A 195 -28.60 -10.66 -0.95
C GLY A 195 -27.36 -11.32 -1.58
N VAL A 196 -26.16 -10.88 -1.20
CA VAL A 196 -24.89 -11.43 -1.67
C VAL A 196 -24.71 -12.87 -1.18
N ASP A 197 -24.20 -13.76 -2.05
CA ASP A 197 -24.03 -15.18 -1.73
C ASP A 197 -22.72 -15.48 -0.97
N VAL A 198 -21.68 -14.68 -1.20
CA VAL A 198 -20.35 -14.83 -0.58
C VAL A 198 -19.92 -13.51 0.04
N VAL A 199 -19.70 -13.52 1.36
CA VAL A 199 -19.43 -12.32 2.15
C VAL A 199 -17.95 -12.15 2.46
N THR A 200 -17.53 -10.90 2.63
CA THR A 200 -16.22 -10.50 3.17
C THR A 200 -16.41 -9.71 4.45
N ASP A 201 -15.34 -9.46 5.19
CA ASP A 201 -15.36 -8.57 6.36
C ASP A 201 -15.35 -7.07 5.95
N GLY A 202 -15.25 -6.78 4.65
CA GLY A 202 -15.09 -5.42 4.12
C GLY A 202 -13.68 -4.85 4.23
N GLU A 203 -12.72 -5.62 4.74
CA GLU A 203 -11.35 -5.19 5.03
C GLU A 203 -11.29 -4.05 6.06
N MET A 204 -12.25 -4.00 6.99
CA MET A 204 -12.44 -2.88 7.92
C MET A 204 -11.23 -2.58 8.81
N ARG A 205 -10.35 -3.55 9.03
CA ARG A 205 -9.14 -3.42 9.86
C ARG A 205 -7.93 -2.85 9.11
N ARG A 206 -8.04 -2.72 7.79
CA ARG A 206 -6.91 -2.40 6.92
C ARG A 206 -6.90 -0.91 6.59
N ASP A 207 -5.72 -0.33 6.49
CA ASP A 207 -5.48 1.04 6.05
C ASP A 207 -5.51 1.14 4.51
N ASN A 208 -4.94 0.15 3.83
CA ASN A 208 -5.17 -0.10 2.40
C ASN A 208 -4.98 -1.59 2.07
N TYR A 209 -5.04 -1.92 0.77
CA TYR A 209 -5.02 -3.29 0.26
C TYR A 209 -3.68 -4.05 0.42
N SER A 210 -2.55 -3.37 0.70
CA SER A 210 -1.23 -4.02 0.78
C SER A 210 -0.39 -3.64 2.00
N SER A 211 -0.40 -2.37 2.43
CA SER A 211 0.46 -1.86 3.50
C SER A 211 0.19 -2.53 4.86
N PHE A 212 -1.05 -2.92 5.14
CA PHE A 212 -1.45 -3.56 6.40
C PHE A 212 -0.60 -4.81 6.71
N VAL A 213 -0.09 -5.49 5.68
CA VAL A 213 0.80 -6.66 5.83
C VAL A 213 2.06 -6.27 6.58
N ALA A 214 2.66 -5.11 6.28
CA ALA A 214 3.88 -4.65 6.93
C ALA A 214 3.73 -4.52 8.46
N GLY A 215 2.56 -4.08 8.94
CA GLY A 215 2.25 -3.99 10.37
C GLY A 215 2.04 -5.36 11.06
N ARG A 216 2.00 -6.45 10.30
CA ARG A 216 1.80 -7.82 10.80
C ARG A 216 3.03 -8.70 10.66
N LEU A 217 4.07 -8.22 9.99
CA LEU A 217 5.32 -8.95 9.78
C LEU A 217 6.35 -8.57 10.84
N GLN A 218 7.12 -9.56 11.27
CA GLN A 218 8.35 -9.34 12.01
C GLN A 218 9.37 -8.63 11.12
N ASN A 219 10.14 -7.71 11.71
CA ASN A 219 11.17 -6.93 11.02
C ASN A 219 10.67 -6.04 9.88
N CYS A 220 9.35 -5.79 9.80
CA CYS A 220 8.77 -4.80 8.90
C CYS A 220 7.99 -3.76 9.71
N GLN A 221 7.92 -2.52 9.23
CA GLN A 221 7.13 -1.47 9.85
C GLN A 221 6.61 -0.51 8.79
N LEU A 222 5.41 0.04 9.00
CA LEU A 222 4.91 1.16 8.24
C LEU A 222 5.52 2.48 8.73
N ILE A 223 6.29 3.13 7.86
CA ILE A 223 6.87 4.45 8.11
C ILE A 223 6.22 5.51 7.23
N PRO A 224 6.08 6.76 7.70
CA PRO A 224 5.64 7.86 6.86
C PRO A 224 6.55 7.98 5.62
N ILE A 225 5.96 8.17 4.45
CA ILE A 225 6.75 8.30 3.22
C ILE A 225 7.64 9.55 3.21
N THR A 226 7.26 10.57 3.99
CA THR A 226 8.09 11.75 4.24
C THR A 226 9.42 11.41 4.90
N ASP A 227 9.48 10.32 5.66
CA ASP A 227 10.70 9.88 6.33
C ASP A 227 11.67 9.22 5.33
N LEU A 228 11.19 8.86 4.13
CA LEU A 228 11.98 8.31 3.04
C LEU A 228 12.66 9.38 2.18
N LEU A 229 12.16 10.62 2.18
CA LEU A 229 12.69 11.74 1.39
C LEU A 229 14.21 11.94 1.49
N PRO A 230 14.86 11.80 2.66
CA PRO A 230 16.32 11.94 2.77
C PRO A 230 17.12 10.82 2.12
N TYR A 231 16.47 9.71 1.74
CA TYR A 231 17.11 8.47 1.32
C TYR A 231 16.80 8.06 -0.12
N VAL A 232 15.86 8.74 -0.78
CA VAL A 232 15.56 8.56 -2.21
C VAL A 232 16.57 9.32 -3.08
N GLU A 233 16.78 8.85 -4.32
CA GLU A 233 17.81 9.42 -5.21
C GLU A 233 17.50 10.85 -5.69
N ASP A 234 16.22 11.12 -5.98
CA ASP A 234 15.73 12.43 -6.42
C ASP A 234 14.54 12.84 -5.53
N PRO A 235 14.79 13.54 -4.42
CA PRO A 235 13.73 13.98 -3.51
C PRO A 235 12.75 14.96 -4.17
N GLU A 236 13.18 15.75 -5.14
CA GLU A 236 12.32 16.74 -5.81
C GLU A 236 11.33 16.07 -6.77
N ASP A 237 11.76 15.03 -7.49
CA ASP A 237 10.89 14.19 -8.30
C ASP A 237 9.94 13.37 -7.44
N PHE A 238 10.45 12.76 -6.37
CA PHE A 238 9.63 12.00 -5.43
C PHE A 238 8.57 12.88 -4.74
N GLU A 239 8.90 14.11 -4.33
CA GLU A 239 7.91 15.05 -3.82
C GLU A 239 6.87 15.45 -4.87
N ARG A 240 7.27 15.60 -6.14
CA ARG A 240 6.35 15.92 -7.23
C ARG A 240 5.37 14.77 -7.48
N GLU A 241 5.85 13.52 -7.45
CA GLU A 241 5.01 12.32 -7.54
C GLU A 241 4.04 12.23 -6.35
N LEU A 242 4.52 12.47 -5.12
CA LEU A 242 3.67 12.50 -3.93
C LEU A 242 2.58 13.58 -3.99
N ARG A 243 2.87 14.75 -4.56
CA ARG A 243 1.87 15.83 -4.75
C ARG A 243 0.87 15.53 -5.87
N ALA A 244 1.20 14.63 -6.79
CA ALA A 244 0.27 14.18 -7.83
C ALA A 244 -0.77 13.20 -7.28
N LEU A 245 -0.55 12.65 -6.09
CA LEU A 245 -1.55 11.87 -5.36
C LEU A 245 -2.59 12.83 -4.78
N ASP A 246 -3.86 12.46 -4.89
CA ASP A 246 -4.97 13.17 -4.23
C ASP A 246 -5.04 12.82 -2.71
N VAL A 247 -3.89 12.49 -2.10
CA VAL A 247 -3.74 12.08 -0.69
C VAL A 247 -2.56 12.85 -0.08
N PRO A 248 -2.71 13.46 1.11
CA PRO A 248 -1.61 14.17 1.76
C PRO A 248 -0.40 13.25 2.00
N ALA A 249 0.80 13.69 1.58
CA ALA A 249 2.02 12.89 1.69
C ALA A 249 2.35 12.44 3.12
N GLY A 250 1.98 13.20 4.15
CA GLY A 250 2.20 12.80 5.56
C GLY A 250 1.29 11.67 6.05
N GLU A 251 0.22 11.35 5.31
CA GLU A 251 -0.73 10.30 5.64
C GLU A 251 -0.40 8.98 4.91
N VAL A 252 0.47 9.04 3.90
CA VAL A 252 0.94 7.88 3.15
C VAL A 252 2.05 7.18 3.92
N ARG A 253 1.86 5.89 4.20
CA ARG A 253 2.85 5.05 4.87
C ARG A 253 3.38 3.97 3.94
N HIS A 254 4.68 3.73 4.01
CA HIS A 254 5.40 2.75 3.21
C HIS A 254 5.95 1.61 4.08
N PRO A 255 5.89 0.35 3.64
CA PRO A 255 6.57 -0.77 4.28
C PRO A 255 8.10 -0.60 4.29
N ALA A 256 8.72 -0.61 5.46
CA ALA A 256 10.17 -0.62 5.64
C ALA A 256 10.62 -1.96 6.18
N VAL A 257 11.50 -2.66 5.46
CA VAL A 257 12.00 -4.00 5.81
C VAL A 257 13.39 -3.91 6.41
N PHE A 258 13.52 -4.23 7.70
CA PHE A 258 14.74 -4.05 8.48
C PHE A 258 15.52 -5.36 8.71
N GLY A 259 14.95 -6.51 8.37
CA GLY A 259 15.53 -7.83 8.57
C GLY A 259 14.73 -8.93 7.85
N PRO A 260 15.15 -10.21 7.99
CA PRO A 260 14.42 -11.36 7.44
C PRO A 260 12.95 -11.35 7.86
N LEU A 261 12.02 -11.61 6.95
CA LEU A 261 10.59 -11.43 7.22
C LEU A 261 10.02 -12.67 7.90
N GLY A 262 9.28 -12.48 8.97
CA GLY A 262 8.53 -13.52 9.66
C GLY A 262 7.15 -13.04 10.02
N ARG A 263 6.37 -13.88 10.68
CA ARG A 263 5.11 -13.48 11.31
C ARG A 263 4.94 -14.22 12.63
N ASP A 264 4.47 -13.52 13.64
CA ASP A 264 4.04 -14.09 14.93
C ASP A 264 2.51 -14.02 15.10
N LYS A 265 1.84 -13.38 14.15
CA LYS A 265 0.39 -13.21 14.07
C LYS A 265 -0.09 -13.52 12.65
N PRO A 266 -1.37 -13.89 12.47
CA PRO A 266 -1.94 -14.06 11.14
C PRO A 266 -2.09 -12.74 10.39
N LEU A 267 -1.97 -12.80 9.07
CA LEU A 267 -2.19 -11.64 8.20
C LEU A 267 -3.69 -11.29 8.12
N VAL A 268 -4.55 -12.26 7.87
CA VAL A 268 -5.99 -12.08 7.64
C VAL A 268 -6.86 -13.21 8.23
N ALA A 269 -6.27 -14.30 8.73
CA ALA A 269 -7.03 -15.43 9.28
C ALA A 269 -7.90 -15.05 10.49
N HIS A 270 -7.53 -14.00 11.23
CA HIS A 270 -8.35 -13.43 12.30
C HIS A 270 -9.63 -12.76 11.78
N GLU A 271 -9.60 -12.15 10.58
CA GLU A 271 -10.76 -11.54 9.91
C GLU A 271 -11.77 -12.63 9.53
N VAL A 272 -11.28 -13.72 8.93
CA VAL A 272 -12.11 -14.88 8.57
C VAL A 272 -12.72 -15.51 9.81
N ARG A 273 -11.92 -15.76 10.86
CA ARG A 273 -12.42 -16.34 12.13
C ARG A 273 -13.53 -15.51 12.75
N PHE A 274 -13.36 -14.19 12.78
CA PHE A 274 -14.39 -13.30 13.32
C PHE A 274 -15.66 -13.37 12.46
N LEU A 275 -15.54 -13.24 11.14
CA LEU A 275 -16.71 -13.25 10.26
C LEU A 275 -17.47 -14.58 10.35
N GLN A 276 -16.78 -15.72 10.31
CA GLN A 276 -17.36 -17.06 10.48
C GLN A 276 -18.01 -17.27 11.86
N SER A 277 -17.63 -16.50 12.88
CA SER A 277 -18.27 -16.58 14.20
C SER A 277 -19.65 -15.92 14.25
N ILE A 278 -19.99 -15.09 13.26
CA ILE A 278 -21.23 -14.31 13.21
C ILE A 278 -22.08 -14.56 11.95
N THR A 279 -21.67 -15.46 11.04
CA THR A 279 -22.43 -15.85 9.85
C THR A 279 -22.12 -17.28 9.41
N ASP A 280 -23.12 -17.95 8.85
CA ASP A 280 -22.97 -19.25 8.18
C ASP A 280 -22.73 -19.11 6.65
N ALA A 281 -22.79 -17.88 6.13
CA ALA A 281 -22.55 -17.63 4.71
C ALA A 281 -21.10 -17.98 4.31
N PRO A 282 -20.86 -18.45 3.07
CA PRO A 282 -19.52 -18.62 2.53
C PRO A 282 -18.67 -17.34 2.69
N VAL A 283 -17.48 -17.49 3.27
CA VAL A 283 -16.55 -16.38 3.51
C VAL A 283 -15.46 -16.34 2.46
N LYS A 284 -15.27 -15.17 1.85
CA LYS A 284 -14.11 -14.81 1.03
C LYS A 284 -13.16 -13.91 1.81
N VAL A 285 -11.86 -14.03 1.55
CA VAL A 285 -10.83 -13.09 2.03
C VAL A 285 -9.86 -12.72 0.91
N CYS A 286 -9.30 -11.51 0.97
CA CYS A 286 -8.32 -11.00 0.00
C CYS A 286 -6.93 -10.87 0.65
N LEU A 287 -5.90 -11.30 -0.07
CA LEU A 287 -4.48 -11.15 0.27
C LEU A 287 -3.78 -10.39 -0.86
N PRO A 288 -2.87 -9.46 -0.56
CA PRO A 288 -1.98 -8.93 -1.59
C PRO A 288 -1.09 -10.05 -2.13
N GLY A 289 -0.86 -10.05 -3.43
CA GLY A 289 -0.03 -11.06 -4.08
C GLY A 289 1.47 -10.88 -3.82
N PRO A 290 2.25 -11.95 -4.02
CA PRO A 290 3.68 -11.94 -3.73
C PRO A 290 4.44 -10.98 -4.65
N TYR A 291 4.00 -10.77 -5.90
CA TYR A 291 4.66 -9.84 -6.81
C TYR A 291 4.38 -8.38 -6.43
N LEU A 292 3.11 -8.06 -6.13
CA LEU A 292 2.72 -6.78 -5.52
C LEU A 292 3.57 -6.47 -4.28
N LEU A 293 3.60 -7.37 -3.29
CA LEU A 293 4.38 -7.17 -2.06
C LEU A 293 5.88 -7.01 -2.33
N THR A 294 6.42 -7.73 -3.31
CA THR A 294 7.81 -7.60 -3.71
C THR A 294 8.12 -6.20 -4.24
N ARG A 295 7.24 -5.62 -5.07
CA ARG A 295 7.40 -4.26 -5.60
C ARG A 295 7.10 -3.15 -4.59
N THR A 296 6.23 -3.39 -3.60
CA THR A 296 5.86 -2.38 -2.59
C THR A 296 6.74 -2.41 -1.34
N MET A 297 7.41 -3.52 -1.04
CA MET A 297 8.24 -3.65 0.17
C MET A 297 9.73 -3.48 -0.09
N TRP A 298 10.18 -3.60 -1.35
CA TRP A 298 11.59 -3.45 -1.69
C TRP A 298 12.00 -1.98 -1.70
N MET A 299 12.96 -1.62 -0.85
CA MET A 299 13.58 -0.30 -0.83
C MET A 299 15.07 -0.43 -0.69
N GLU A 300 15.84 -0.02 -1.70
CA GLU A 300 17.30 -0.18 -1.67
C GLU A 300 17.95 0.55 -0.48
N CYS A 301 17.37 1.63 0.06
CA CYS A 301 17.95 2.34 1.20
C CYS A 301 17.65 1.72 2.59
N VAL A 302 16.83 0.66 2.64
CA VAL A 302 16.41 -0.02 3.87
C VAL A 302 16.62 -1.53 3.78
N SER A 303 16.03 -2.15 2.75
CA SER A 303 15.97 -3.60 2.55
C SER A 303 17.32 -4.23 2.19
N ASP A 304 18.25 -3.46 1.60
CA ASP A 304 19.60 -3.91 1.21
C ASP A 304 20.49 -4.33 2.41
N ARG A 305 20.07 -3.99 3.63
CA ARG A 305 20.70 -4.45 4.88
C ARG A 305 20.27 -5.86 5.26
N ALA A 306 19.06 -6.22 4.89
CA ALA A 306 18.41 -7.48 5.26
C ALA A 306 18.58 -8.55 4.18
N TYR A 307 18.62 -8.13 2.92
CA TYR A 307 18.69 -8.99 1.75
C TYR A 307 19.66 -8.43 0.72
N GLU A 308 20.36 -9.30 0.00
CA GLU A 308 21.27 -8.89 -1.07
C GLU A 308 20.52 -8.39 -2.31
N SER A 309 19.29 -8.86 -2.52
CA SER A 309 18.44 -8.44 -3.63
C SER A 309 16.95 -8.59 -3.34
N ARG A 310 16.13 -7.96 -4.19
CA ARG A 310 14.66 -8.08 -4.18
C ARG A 310 14.22 -9.54 -4.30
N GLU A 311 14.90 -10.31 -5.13
CA GLU A 311 14.65 -11.73 -5.36
C GLU A 311 14.86 -12.56 -4.08
N GLU A 312 15.87 -12.24 -3.27
CA GLU A 312 16.10 -12.95 -2.01
C GLU A 312 14.94 -12.73 -1.02
N MET A 313 14.45 -11.48 -0.92
CA MET A 313 13.29 -11.13 -0.09
C MET A 313 12.03 -11.90 -0.49
N THR A 314 11.87 -12.25 -1.77
CA THR A 314 10.69 -12.99 -2.23
C THR A 314 10.55 -14.37 -1.59
N THR A 315 11.67 -14.99 -1.17
CA THR A 315 11.65 -16.27 -0.45
C THR A 315 10.86 -16.16 0.85
N ASP A 316 11.07 -15.07 1.59
CA ASP A 316 10.37 -14.85 2.85
C ASP A 316 8.93 -14.37 2.63
N ILE A 317 8.67 -13.53 1.62
CA ILE A 317 7.31 -13.11 1.23
C ILE A 317 6.44 -14.31 0.88
N VAL A 318 6.92 -15.17 -0.04
CA VAL A 318 6.19 -16.37 -0.46
C VAL A 318 5.99 -17.31 0.73
N ARG A 319 7.02 -17.51 1.57
CA ARG A 319 6.89 -18.32 2.79
C ARG A 319 5.76 -17.81 3.67
N VAL A 320 5.78 -16.54 4.08
CA VAL A 320 4.78 -15.96 4.98
C VAL A 320 3.37 -16.07 4.38
N LEU A 321 3.19 -15.77 3.09
CA LEU A 321 1.90 -15.92 2.43
C LEU A 321 1.43 -17.38 2.40
N ARG A 322 2.33 -18.35 2.16
CA ARG A 322 2.00 -19.79 2.22
C ARG A 322 1.60 -20.23 3.62
N GLU A 323 2.28 -19.73 4.65
CA GLU A 323 1.90 -20.00 6.04
C GLU A 323 0.48 -19.47 6.33
N GLU A 324 0.11 -18.31 5.78
CA GLU A 324 -1.25 -17.76 5.88
C GLU A 324 -2.27 -18.60 5.10
N LEU A 325 -1.94 -19.03 3.87
CA LEU A 325 -2.80 -19.93 3.10
C LEU A 325 -3.11 -21.20 3.90
N HIS A 326 -2.13 -21.84 4.53
CA HIS A 326 -2.38 -23.01 5.37
C HIS A 326 -3.41 -22.75 6.48
N GLU A 327 -3.32 -21.61 7.18
CA GLU A 327 -4.32 -21.23 8.18
C GLU A 327 -5.71 -21.03 7.54
N LEU A 328 -5.81 -20.27 6.46
CA LEU A 328 -7.09 -20.01 5.77
C LEU A 328 -7.72 -21.30 5.23
N TYR A 329 -6.91 -22.23 4.75
CA TYR A 329 -7.37 -23.55 4.33
C TYR A 329 -7.96 -24.35 5.48
N SER A 330 -7.32 -24.30 6.65
CA SER A 330 -7.80 -24.97 7.87
C SER A 330 -9.09 -24.37 8.44
N LEU A 331 -9.38 -23.10 8.14
CA LEU A 331 -10.63 -22.42 8.53
C LEU A 331 -11.83 -22.76 7.62
N GLY A 332 -11.62 -23.48 6.53
CA GLY A 332 -12.70 -23.75 5.56
C GLY A 332 -13.17 -22.50 4.82
N THR A 333 -12.32 -21.47 4.67
CA THR A 333 -12.56 -20.28 3.85
C THR A 333 -13.00 -20.67 2.44
N ALA A 334 -14.13 -20.13 1.98
CA ALA A 334 -14.75 -20.51 0.70
C ALA A 334 -13.90 -20.08 -0.50
N MET A 335 -13.32 -18.89 -0.43
CA MET A 335 -12.46 -18.33 -1.48
C MET A 335 -11.35 -17.47 -0.86
N ILE A 336 -10.13 -17.70 -1.29
CA ILE A 336 -8.95 -16.92 -0.93
C ILE A 336 -8.47 -16.23 -2.21
N GLN A 337 -8.66 -14.93 -2.27
CA GLN A 337 -8.29 -14.11 -3.42
C GLN A 337 -6.90 -13.52 -3.22
N ILE A 338 -6.07 -13.61 -4.26
CA ILE A 338 -4.74 -13.02 -4.35
C ILE A 338 -4.87 -11.82 -5.28
N ASP A 339 -4.54 -10.63 -4.79
CA ASP A 339 -4.69 -9.38 -5.53
C ASP A 339 -3.34 -8.95 -6.14
N GLU A 340 -3.27 -8.92 -7.47
CA GLU A 340 -2.10 -8.51 -8.24
C GLU A 340 -2.45 -7.36 -9.22
N PRO A 341 -2.95 -6.21 -8.72
CA PRO A 341 -3.31 -5.07 -9.57
C PRO A 341 -2.11 -4.50 -10.34
N VAL A 342 -0.90 -4.73 -9.84
CA VAL A 342 0.36 -4.27 -10.43
C VAL A 342 0.66 -4.93 -11.78
N LEU A 343 0.09 -6.10 -12.08
CA LEU A 343 0.30 -6.76 -13.37
C LEU A 343 -0.16 -5.90 -14.56
N THR A 344 -1.25 -5.14 -14.41
CA THR A 344 -1.70 -4.23 -15.48
C THR A 344 -0.79 -3.03 -15.65
N GLU A 345 -0.16 -2.57 -14.58
CA GLU A 345 0.84 -1.51 -14.63
C GLU A 345 2.10 -1.96 -15.40
N VAL A 346 2.53 -3.21 -15.22
CA VAL A 346 3.67 -3.78 -15.98
C VAL A 346 3.39 -3.72 -17.49
N VAL A 347 2.19 -4.11 -17.90
CA VAL A 347 1.82 -4.23 -19.33
C VAL A 347 1.41 -2.88 -19.95
N TYR A 348 0.62 -2.07 -19.24
CA TYR A 348 -0.02 -0.86 -19.78
C TYR A 348 0.50 0.44 -19.17
N GLY A 349 1.39 0.37 -18.18
CA GLY A 349 2.06 1.54 -17.61
C GLY A 349 2.90 2.29 -18.65
N ARG A 350 3.05 3.60 -18.44
CA ARG A 350 3.85 4.46 -19.33
C ARG A 350 5.33 4.37 -18.94
N HIS A 351 6.12 3.74 -19.81
CA HIS A 351 7.57 3.51 -19.58
C HIS A 351 8.48 4.59 -20.20
N ASP A 352 7.90 5.67 -20.74
CA ASP A 352 8.57 6.64 -21.61
C ASP A 352 9.01 7.95 -20.92
N GLY A 353 9.09 7.98 -19.58
CA GLY A 353 9.48 9.20 -18.87
C GLY A 353 9.81 9.09 -17.37
N GLY A 354 10.35 7.95 -16.90
CA GLY A 354 10.83 7.81 -15.52
C GLY A 354 9.74 7.79 -14.44
N GLY A 355 8.47 7.54 -14.81
CA GLY A 355 7.36 7.59 -13.86
C GLY A 355 7.32 6.35 -12.99
N ARG A 356 7.70 6.48 -11.72
CA ARG A 356 7.26 5.54 -10.69
C ARG A 356 5.80 5.86 -10.45
N THR A 357 4.90 5.02 -10.96
CA THR A 357 3.51 5.14 -10.53
C THR A 357 3.40 4.60 -9.11
N PHE A 358 3.57 5.50 -8.14
CA PHE A 358 3.26 5.28 -6.71
C PHE A 358 1.84 4.73 -6.48
N MET A 359 0.99 4.77 -7.51
CA MET A 359 -0.43 4.45 -7.50
C MET A 359 -0.75 3.01 -7.07
N CYS A 360 0.19 2.08 -7.22
CA CYS A 360 0.05 0.72 -6.69
C CYS A 360 0.89 0.46 -5.41
N GLY A 361 1.38 1.51 -4.75
CA GLY A 361 2.31 1.43 -3.63
C GLY A 361 3.68 0.85 -4.01
N ALA A 362 3.93 0.60 -5.30
CA ALA A 362 5.18 0.08 -5.83
C ALA A 362 6.14 1.24 -6.10
N LEU A 363 7.27 1.25 -5.40
CA LEU A 363 8.34 2.23 -5.62
C LEU A 363 9.36 1.79 -6.66
N ASP A 364 9.40 0.50 -6.97
CA ASP A 364 10.47 -0.06 -7.78
C ASP A 364 10.16 0.01 -9.29
N GLU A 365 11.15 0.44 -10.06
CA GLU A 365 11.09 0.48 -11.52
C GLU A 365 11.09 -0.95 -12.09
N LEU A 366 10.63 -1.09 -13.34
CA LEU A 366 10.73 -2.37 -14.05
C LEU A 366 12.20 -2.75 -14.21
N ALA A 367 12.59 -3.91 -13.67
CA ALA A 367 13.97 -4.38 -13.73
C ALA A 367 14.30 -5.06 -15.07
N GLY A 368 13.28 -5.39 -15.85
CA GLY A 368 13.40 -6.10 -17.13
C GLY A 368 12.27 -5.77 -18.13
N SER A 369 12.19 -6.58 -19.18
CA SER A 369 11.08 -6.54 -20.15
C SER A 369 9.76 -6.98 -19.52
N VAL A 370 8.64 -6.61 -20.16
CA VAL A 370 7.29 -7.03 -19.74
C VAL A 370 7.21 -8.56 -19.59
N ASP A 371 7.74 -9.31 -20.54
CA ASP A 371 7.72 -10.78 -20.51
C ASP A 371 8.52 -11.35 -19.34
N GLU A 372 9.68 -10.75 -19.00
CA GLU A 372 10.50 -11.17 -17.87
C GLU A 372 9.80 -10.90 -16.53
N GLU A 373 9.13 -9.77 -16.40
CA GLU A 373 8.39 -9.39 -15.18
C GLU A 373 7.12 -10.23 -15.01
N LEU A 374 6.40 -10.53 -16.09
CA LEU A 374 5.27 -11.48 -16.04
C LEU A 374 5.74 -12.90 -15.68
N ALA A 375 6.87 -13.36 -16.24
CA ALA A 375 7.44 -14.66 -15.88
C ALA A 375 7.91 -14.71 -14.41
N PHE A 376 8.44 -13.60 -13.89
CA PHE A 376 8.80 -13.49 -12.49
C PHE A 376 7.57 -13.53 -11.58
N ALA A 377 6.53 -12.75 -11.89
CA ALA A 377 5.27 -12.78 -11.16
C ALA A 377 4.63 -14.18 -11.19
N GLN A 378 4.65 -14.86 -12.34
CA GLN A 378 4.20 -16.24 -12.47
C GLN A 378 4.97 -17.17 -11.52
N SER A 379 6.31 -17.10 -11.52
CA SER A 379 7.15 -17.93 -10.65
C SER A 379 6.80 -17.76 -9.17
N LEU A 380 6.50 -16.54 -8.72
CA LEU A 380 6.12 -16.27 -7.34
C LEU A 380 4.72 -16.84 -7.01
N LEU A 381 3.76 -16.67 -7.92
CA LEU A 381 2.41 -17.20 -7.77
C LEU A 381 2.39 -18.74 -7.81
N ASP A 382 3.19 -19.36 -8.68
CA ASP A 382 3.35 -20.82 -8.74
C ASP A 382 3.90 -21.36 -7.41
N GLN A 383 4.97 -20.74 -6.88
CA GLN A 383 5.52 -21.11 -5.58
C GLN A 383 4.52 -20.88 -4.44
N LEU A 384 3.74 -19.80 -4.47
CA LEU A 384 2.71 -19.54 -3.46
C LEU A 384 1.59 -20.59 -3.49
N THR A 385 1.13 -20.96 -4.68
CA THR A 385 -0.08 -21.79 -4.86
C THR A 385 0.21 -23.29 -4.94
N GLU A 386 1.48 -23.70 -5.05
CA GLU A 386 1.87 -25.11 -5.10
C GLU A 386 1.34 -25.91 -3.88
N GLY A 387 0.63 -27.00 -4.17
CA GLY A 387 0.10 -27.93 -3.17
C GLY A 387 -1.25 -27.52 -2.56
N PHE A 388 -1.83 -26.40 -2.98
CA PHE A 388 -3.16 -25.94 -2.56
C PHE A 388 -4.24 -26.27 -3.60
N ASP A 389 -5.49 -26.40 -3.16
CA ASP A 389 -6.63 -26.72 -4.01
C ASP A 389 -7.06 -25.48 -4.83
N PRO A 390 -6.87 -25.47 -6.16
CA PRO A 390 -7.15 -24.30 -6.98
C PRO A 390 -8.62 -23.87 -6.91
N GLU A 391 -9.58 -24.76 -6.60
CA GLU A 391 -11.02 -24.38 -6.52
C GLU A 391 -11.28 -23.27 -5.49
N ARG A 392 -10.42 -23.15 -4.46
CA ARG A 392 -10.54 -22.14 -3.39
C ARG A 392 -9.66 -20.91 -3.62
N LEU A 393 -8.82 -20.91 -4.65
CA LEU A 393 -7.92 -19.81 -4.97
C LEU A 393 -8.48 -18.95 -6.10
N ALA A 394 -8.46 -17.64 -5.91
CA ALA A 394 -8.79 -16.66 -6.92
C ALA A 394 -7.63 -15.69 -7.16
N LEU A 395 -7.48 -15.19 -8.39
CA LEU A 395 -6.58 -14.09 -8.72
C LEU A 395 -7.40 -12.88 -9.15
N HIS A 396 -7.18 -11.73 -8.52
CA HIS A 396 -7.74 -10.46 -8.96
C HIS A 396 -6.69 -9.62 -9.68
N VAL A 397 -7.06 -9.16 -10.88
CA VAL A 397 -6.29 -8.21 -11.66
C VAL A 397 -7.24 -7.11 -12.13
N CYS A 398 -6.89 -5.86 -11.83
CA CYS A 398 -7.68 -4.69 -12.21
C CYS A 398 -6.78 -3.60 -12.80
N ARG A 399 -7.39 -2.52 -13.27
CA ARG A 399 -6.71 -1.41 -13.96
C ARG A 399 -6.71 -0.13 -13.13
N GLY A 400 -6.75 -0.26 -11.81
CA GLY A 400 -6.76 0.85 -10.85
C GLY A 400 -8.16 1.28 -10.39
N ASN A 401 -8.27 1.51 -9.08
CA ASN A 401 -9.53 1.78 -8.38
C ASN A 401 -9.39 2.85 -7.28
N TRP A 402 -8.52 3.85 -7.47
CA TRP A 402 -8.23 4.89 -6.49
C TRP A 402 -8.99 6.20 -6.72
N THR A 403 -9.69 6.32 -7.85
CA THR A 403 -10.48 7.49 -8.23
C THR A 403 -11.78 7.05 -8.90
N THR A 404 -12.79 7.91 -8.84
CA THR A 404 -14.03 7.76 -9.60
C THR A 404 -13.88 8.17 -11.08
N ASP A 405 -12.80 8.87 -11.43
CA ASP A 405 -12.50 9.26 -12.81
C ASP A 405 -11.91 8.09 -13.61
N GLU A 406 -12.71 7.50 -14.49
CA GLU A 406 -12.27 6.40 -15.36
C GLU A 406 -11.12 6.77 -16.28
N SER A 407 -11.01 8.05 -16.67
CA SER A 407 -9.95 8.49 -17.61
C SER A 407 -8.56 8.51 -16.97
N ALA A 408 -8.49 8.48 -15.64
CA ALA A 408 -7.24 8.46 -14.90
C ALA A 408 -6.70 7.04 -14.66
N ALA A 409 -7.44 6.01 -15.04
CA ALA A 409 -7.10 4.61 -14.78
C ALA A 409 -6.61 3.91 -16.08
N LEU A 410 -5.86 2.80 -15.97
CA LEU A 410 -5.18 2.15 -17.12
C LEU A 410 -6.15 1.57 -18.17
N GLU A 411 -5.83 1.65 -19.46
CA GLU A 411 -6.68 1.09 -20.53
C GLU A 411 -5.99 -0.09 -21.23
N GLY A 412 -6.76 -1.15 -21.55
CA GLY A 412 -6.25 -2.33 -22.23
C GLY A 412 -7.07 -3.59 -21.90
N ASP A 413 -7.13 -4.56 -22.81
CA ASP A 413 -7.85 -5.82 -22.58
C ASP A 413 -7.08 -6.78 -21.64
N PHE A 414 -7.40 -8.09 -21.66
CA PHE A 414 -6.66 -9.08 -20.88
C PHE A 414 -5.85 -10.07 -21.74
N ALA A 415 -5.80 -9.88 -23.07
CA ALA A 415 -5.10 -10.79 -23.96
C ALA A 415 -3.62 -11.03 -23.58
N PRO A 416 -2.85 -10.01 -23.13
CA PRO A 416 -1.46 -10.21 -22.69
C PRO A 416 -1.30 -11.11 -21.47
N PHE A 417 -2.36 -11.33 -20.68
CA PHE A 417 -2.31 -12.12 -19.45
C PHE A 417 -2.84 -13.54 -19.63
N VAL A 418 -3.37 -13.91 -20.80
CA VAL A 418 -4.01 -15.24 -21.00
C VAL A 418 -3.05 -16.38 -20.73
N ASP A 419 -1.82 -16.30 -21.25
CA ASP A 419 -0.82 -17.35 -21.05
C ASP A 419 -0.45 -17.49 -19.57
N LEU A 420 -0.29 -16.37 -18.87
CA LEU A 420 -0.09 -16.32 -17.42
C LEU A 420 -1.28 -16.98 -16.70
N PHE A 421 -2.51 -16.52 -16.96
CA PHE A 421 -3.72 -17.03 -16.32
C PHE A 421 -3.90 -18.54 -16.53
N ALA A 422 -3.60 -19.04 -17.73
CA ALA A 422 -3.71 -20.46 -18.05
C ALA A 422 -2.68 -21.32 -17.28
N ALA A 423 -1.49 -20.78 -17.00
CA ALA A 423 -0.43 -21.49 -16.30
C ALA A 423 -0.69 -21.61 -14.78
N LEU A 424 -1.31 -20.62 -14.15
CA LEU A 424 -1.41 -20.50 -12.70
C LEU A 424 -2.31 -21.55 -12.01
N ASN A 425 -1.93 -22.03 -10.83
CA ASN A 425 -2.75 -22.90 -9.99
C ASN A 425 -3.86 -22.12 -9.23
N VAL A 426 -4.71 -21.42 -9.97
CA VAL A 426 -5.90 -20.71 -9.46
C VAL A 426 -7.14 -21.18 -10.19
N GLY A 427 -8.25 -21.36 -9.46
CA GLY A 427 -9.52 -21.85 -10.00
C GLY A 427 -10.49 -20.74 -10.39
N THR A 428 -10.28 -19.50 -9.93
CA THR A 428 -11.12 -18.34 -10.30
C THR A 428 -10.26 -17.14 -10.71
N LEU A 429 -10.64 -16.48 -11.80
CA LEU A 429 -10.09 -15.17 -12.21
C LEU A 429 -11.14 -14.10 -11.91
N SER A 430 -10.84 -13.16 -11.00
CA SER A 430 -11.73 -12.04 -10.65
C SER A 430 -11.32 -10.79 -11.41
N LEU A 431 -12.08 -10.42 -12.45
CA LEU A 431 -11.61 -9.49 -13.47
C LEU A 431 -12.56 -8.30 -13.66
N GLU A 432 -11.96 -7.12 -13.78
CA GLU A 432 -12.64 -5.89 -14.21
C GLU A 432 -13.05 -6.00 -15.68
N LEU A 433 -14.35 -5.99 -15.98
CA LEU A 433 -14.95 -6.27 -17.29
C LEU A 433 -16.22 -5.45 -17.61
N ALA A 434 -16.72 -4.60 -16.70
CA ALA A 434 -17.98 -3.88 -16.90
C ALA A 434 -17.83 -2.64 -17.79
N THR A 435 -16.63 -2.08 -17.86
CA THR A 435 -16.34 -0.84 -18.59
C THR A 435 -15.77 -1.08 -19.99
N PRO A 436 -16.00 -0.17 -20.96
CA PRO A 436 -15.37 -0.26 -22.28
C PRO A 436 -13.83 -0.28 -22.23
N ARG A 437 -13.23 0.32 -21.20
CA ARG A 437 -11.78 0.36 -20.93
C ARG A 437 -11.17 -1.03 -20.73
N ALA A 438 -11.98 -1.97 -20.24
CA ALA A 438 -11.55 -3.34 -19.97
C ALA A 438 -11.43 -4.23 -21.22
N GLY A 439 -11.85 -3.74 -22.39
CA GLY A 439 -11.81 -4.48 -23.64
C GLY A 439 -12.89 -5.56 -23.77
N SER A 440 -12.68 -6.52 -24.67
CA SER A 440 -13.65 -7.59 -24.97
C SER A 440 -13.44 -8.81 -24.08
N LEU A 441 -14.54 -9.49 -23.72
CA LEU A 441 -14.51 -10.84 -23.11
C LEU A 441 -13.75 -11.85 -23.99
N ASP A 442 -13.75 -11.66 -25.31
CA ASP A 442 -13.03 -12.51 -26.26
C ASP A 442 -11.51 -12.52 -26.00
N ALA A 443 -10.97 -11.48 -25.36
CA ALA A 443 -9.57 -11.40 -24.99
C ALA A 443 -9.15 -12.49 -23.98
N LEU A 444 -10.10 -13.14 -23.33
CA LEU A 444 -9.86 -14.24 -22.38
C LEU A 444 -9.89 -15.63 -23.07
N HIS A 445 -9.97 -15.70 -24.40
CA HIS A 445 -9.88 -16.96 -25.12
C HIS A 445 -8.51 -17.61 -24.90
N GLY A 446 -8.48 -18.78 -24.26
CA GLY A 446 -7.25 -19.52 -23.97
C GLY A 446 -7.01 -19.80 -22.49
N ILE A 447 -7.77 -19.16 -21.58
CA ILE A 447 -7.78 -19.57 -20.16
C ILE A 447 -8.28 -21.01 -20.03
N ARG A 448 -7.91 -21.70 -18.95
CA ARG A 448 -8.25 -23.13 -18.80
C ARG A 448 -9.75 -23.36 -18.66
N GLU A 449 -10.23 -24.49 -19.17
CA GLU A 449 -11.66 -24.86 -19.09
C GLU A 449 -12.15 -25.13 -17.66
N ASP A 450 -11.25 -25.49 -16.75
CA ASP A 450 -11.54 -25.71 -15.33
C ASP A 450 -11.56 -24.41 -14.51
N GLN A 451 -11.08 -23.30 -15.08
CA GLN A 451 -11.09 -21.99 -14.43
C GLN A 451 -12.46 -21.30 -14.57
N ARG A 452 -12.94 -20.75 -13.45
CA ARG A 452 -14.09 -19.86 -13.39
C ARG A 452 -13.64 -18.41 -13.62
N VAL A 453 -14.59 -17.56 -14.02
CA VAL A 453 -14.39 -16.11 -14.14
C VAL A 453 -15.41 -15.41 -13.25
N CYS A 454 -14.94 -14.66 -12.25
CA CYS A 454 -15.75 -13.69 -11.52
C CYS A 454 -15.74 -12.38 -12.30
N VAL A 455 -16.85 -12.13 -12.98
CA VAL A 455 -17.00 -11.04 -13.95
C VAL A 455 -17.49 -9.80 -13.22
N GLY A 456 -16.72 -8.71 -13.34
CA GLY A 456 -17.22 -7.38 -13.06
C GLY A 456 -18.35 -7.03 -14.03
N VAL A 457 -19.59 -6.99 -13.54
CA VAL A 457 -20.79 -6.67 -14.35
C VAL A 457 -21.34 -5.28 -14.08
N LEU A 458 -20.78 -4.61 -13.06
CA LEU A 458 -21.14 -3.27 -12.64
C LEU A 458 -19.89 -2.46 -12.32
N ASN A 459 -19.85 -1.22 -12.81
CA ASN A 459 -18.80 -0.27 -12.48
C ASN A 459 -19.11 0.44 -11.15
N GLN A 460 -18.41 0.06 -10.08
CA GLN A 460 -18.59 0.63 -8.74
C GLN A 460 -18.30 2.12 -8.63
N LYS A 461 -17.52 2.70 -9.57
CA LYS A 461 -17.15 4.12 -9.55
C LYS A 461 -18.32 5.05 -9.88
N GLN A 462 -19.38 4.52 -10.48
CA GLN A 462 -20.56 5.30 -10.84
C GLN A 462 -21.33 5.74 -9.59
N GLN A 463 -21.59 7.05 -9.48
CA GLN A 463 -22.34 7.64 -8.37
C GLN A 463 -23.87 7.45 -8.51
N VAL A 464 -24.30 6.91 -9.64
CA VAL A 464 -25.70 6.60 -9.97
C VAL A 464 -25.74 5.18 -10.49
N LEU A 465 -26.76 4.43 -10.09
CA LEU A 465 -26.98 3.08 -10.61
C LEU A 465 -27.24 3.17 -12.12
N GLU A 466 -26.60 2.27 -12.86
CA GLU A 466 -26.91 2.05 -14.26
C GLU A 466 -28.28 1.37 -14.42
N PRO A 467 -28.86 1.32 -15.62
CA PRO A 467 -30.07 0.54 -15.85
C PRO A 467 -29.83 -0.96 -15.56
N THR A 468 -30.72 -1.60 -14.81
CA THR A 468 -30.57 -3.03 -14.44
C THR A 468 -30.51 -3.93 -15.67
N GLU A 469 -31.20 -3.56 -16.76
CA GLU A 469 -31.14 -4.24 -18.05
C GLU A 469 -29.72 -4.29 -18.66
N ASP A 470 -28.89 -3.28 -18.42
CA ASP A 470 -27.51 -3.26 -18.91
C ASP A 470 -26.66 -4.27 -18.14
N VAL A 471 -26.85 -4.37 -16.82
CA VAL A 471 -26.21 -5.39 -15.97
C VAL A 471 -26.67 -6.80 -16.38
N VAL A 472 -27.96 -7.00 -16.65
CA VAL A 472 -28.49 -8.28 -17.18
C VAL A 472 -27.84 -8.64 -18.52
N ALA A 473 -27.67 -7.66 -19.42
CA ALA A 473 -27.02 -7.89 -20.71
C ALA A 473 -25.54 -8.30 -20.55
N ARG A 474 -24.80 -7.69 -19.62
CA ARG A 474 -23.42 -8.10 -19.30
C ARG A 474 -23.35 -9.50 -18.71
N ILE A 475 -24.29 -9.87 -17.83
CA ILE A 475 -24.40 -11.24 -17.30
C ILE A 475 -24.64 -12.24 -18.45
N ALA A 476 -25.56 -11.92 -19.36
CA ALA A 476 -25.86 -12.77 -20.51
C ALA A 476 -24.64 -12.97 -21.43
N ALA A 477 -23.91 -11.88 -21.74
CA ALA A 477 -22.69 -11.94 -22.53
C ALA A 477 -21.59 -12.79 -21.86
N ALA A 478 -21.42 -12.66 -20.54
CA ALA A 478 -20.48 -13.50 -19.79
C ALA A 478 -20.86 -14.98 -19.82
N VAL A 479 -22.15 -15.30 -19.67
CA VAL A 479 -22.63 -16.70 -19.74
C VAL A 479 -22.49 -17.27 -21.16
N GLU A 480 -22.71 -16.47 -22.20
CA GLU A 480 -22.48 -16.87 -23.58
C GLU A 480 -20.99 -17.17 -23.85
N ALA A 481 -20.09 -16.33 -23.33
CA ALA A 481 -18.65 -16.47 -23.52
C ALA A 481 -18.04 -17.66 -22.76
N PHE A 482 -18.43 -17.86 -21.48
CA PHE A 482 -17.76 -18.82 -20.59
C PHE A 482 -18.60 -20.03 -20.23
N GLY A 483 -19.92 -19.98 -20.46
CA GLY A 483 -20.87 -20.96 -19.95
C GLY A 483 -21.24 -20.70 -18.48
N LYS A 484 -22.52 -20.95 -18.16
CA LYS A 484 -23.12 -20.62 -16.85
C LYS A 484 -22.29 -21.12 -15.66
N GLU A 485 -21.85 -22.37 -15.72
CA GLU A 485 -21.13 -23.04 -14.62
C GLU A 485 -19.82 -22.35 -14.23
N ARG A 486 -19.21 -21.61 -15.18
CA ARG A 486 -17.92 -20.95 -14.99
C ARG A 486 -18.04 -19.50 -14.52
N VAL A 487 -19.23 -18.91 -14.54
CA VAL A 487 -19.42 -17.49 -14.22
C VAL A 487 -19.72 -17.28 -12.72
N LEU A 488 -19.07 -16.28 -12.14
CA LEU A 488 -19.39 -15.62 -10.87
C LEU A 488 -19.59 -14.12 -11.15
N LEU A 489 -20.27 -13.41 -10.25
CA LEU A 489 -20.66 -12.02 -10.49
C LEU A 489 -20.12 -11.10 -9.40
N SER A 490 -19.56 -9.96 -9.80
CA SER A 490 -19.09 -8.93 -8.88
C SER A 490 -19.20 -7.53 -9.49
N THR A 491 -18.82 -6.52 -8.73
CA THR A 491 -18.37 -5.24 -9.27
C THR A 491 -16.99 -5.39 -9.93
N ASP A 492 -16.55 -4.39 -10.70
CA ASP A 492 -15.21 -4.39 -11.32
C ASP A 492 -14.06 -4.39 -10.30
N CYS A 493 -14.25 -3.74 -9.15
CA CYS A 493 -13.30 -3.74 -8.04
C CYS A 493 -14.01 -3.47 -6.69
N GLY A 494 -13.25 -3.37 -5.60
CA GLY A 494 -13.76 -3.03 -4.27
C GLY A 494 -14.25 -1.58 -4.15
N PHE A 495 -14.89 -1.23 -3.03
CA PHE A 495 -15.47 0.11 -2.85
C PHE A 495 -14.52 1.10 -2.16
N ALA A 496 -13.35 0.66 -1.69
CA ALA A 496 -12.35 1.53 -1.06
C ALA A 496 -10.93 0.97 -1.21
N THR A 497 -10.12 1.51 -2.11
CA THR A 497 -8.70 1.11 -2.25
C THR A 497 -7.86 1.58 -1.06
N PHE A 498 -8.12 2.79 -0.60
CA PHE A 498 -7.56 3.37 0.62
C PHE A 498 -8.67 3.59 1.63
N ALA A 499 -8.38 3.42 2.92
CA ALA A 499 -9.34 3.67 3.99
C ALA A 499 -9.96 5.07 3.88
N ASP A 500 -9.11 6.08 3.69
CA ASP A 500 -9.49 7.50 3.67
C ASP A 500 -10.09 7.99 2.35
N ASN A 501 -10.04 7.19 1.29
CA ASN A 501 -10.54 7.57 -0.03
C ASN A 501 -11.50 6.51 -0.61
N PRO A 502 -12.73 6.39 -0.05
CA PRO A 502 -13.73 5.47 -0.58
C PRO A 502 -14.28 5.96 -1.93
N ILE A 503 -14.57 5.01 -2.83
CA ILE A 503 -15.07 5.28 -4.19
C ILE A 503 -16.55 5.72 -4.17
N VAL A 504 -17.32 5.15 -3.26
CA VAL A 504 -18.75 5.46 -3.06
C VAL A 504 -19.10 5.44 -1.58
N ALA A 505 -20.25 6.02 -1.23
CA ALA A 505 -20.83 5.89 0.10
C ALA A 505 -21.31 4.44 0.35
N ASP A 506 -21.35 4.02 1.61
CA ASP A 506 -21.75 2.67 2.01
C ASP A 506 -23.17 2.31 1.58
N THR A 507 -24.09 3.28 1.55
CA THR A 507 -25.45 3.06 1.07
C THR A 507 -25.50 2.75 -0.42
N LEU A 508 -24.65 3.40 -1.22
CA LEU A 508 -24.59 3.16 -2.67
C LEU A 508 -23.87 1.84 -2.96
N ALA A 509 -22.81 1.50 -2.22
CA ALA A 509 -22.17 0.18 -2.29
C ALA A 509 -23.18 -0.96 -2.04
N GLN A 510 -24.05 -0.81 -1.02
CA GLN A 510 -25.13 -1.77 -0.77
C GLN A 510 -26.13 -1.85 -1.92
N GLN A 511 -26.52 -0.70 -2.51
CA GLN A 511 -27.46 -0.65 -3.63
C GLN A 511 -26.89 -1.28 -4.90
N GLN A 512 -25.60 -1.04 -5.20
CA GLN A 512 -24.91 -1.63 -6.34
C GLN A 512 -24.85 -3.16 -6.22
N LEU A 513 -24.54 -3.70 -5.04
CA LEU A 513 -24.58 -5.15 -4.83
C LEU A 513 -26.00 -5.72 -4.96
N ALA A 514 -27.00 -5.02 -4.41
CA ALA A 514 -28.40 -5.42 -4.54
C ALA A 514 -28.85 -5.43 -6.01
N GLN A 515 -28.37 -4.48 -6.82
CA GLN A 515 -28.65 -4.44 -8.26
C GLN A 515 -28.05 -5.64 -9.00
N ILE A 516 -26.84 -6.09 -8.66
CA ILE A 516 -26.25 -7.29 -9.27
C ILE A 516 -27.10 -8.52 -8.94
N VAL A 517 -27.58 -8.63 -7.70
CA VAL A 517 -28.49 -9.70 -7.27
C VAL A 517 -29.81 -9.66 -8.05
N GLU A 518 -30.42 -8.48 -8.17
CA GLU A 518 -31.64 -8.29 -8.96
C GLU A 518 -31.44 -8.64 -10.44
N ALA A 519 -30.31 -8.22 -11.03
CA ALA A 519 -29.97 -8.52 -12.41
C ALA A 519 -29.74 -10.02 -12.63
N ARG A 520 -29.04 -10.70 -11.72
CA ARG A 520 -28.85 -12.15 -11.74
C ARG A 520 -30.20 -12.87 -11.73
N ASP A 521 -31.09 -12.49 -10.82
CA ASP A 521 -32.39 -13.14 -10.66
C ASP A 521 -33.28 -12.91 -11.90
N THR A 522 -33.22 -11.70 -12.46
CA THR A 522 -33.89 -11.35 -13.73
C THR A 522 -33.37 -12.19 -14.89
N TYR A 523 -32.05 -12.31 -15.03
CA TYR A 523 -31.42 -13.16 -16.05
C TYR A 523 -31.86 -14.63 -15.92
N LEU A 524 -31.84 -15.18 -14.69
CA LEU A 524 -32.25 -16.56 -14.43
C LEU A 524 -33.72 -16.80 -14.77
N HIS A 525 -34.61 -15.84 -14.46
CA HIS A 525 -36.01 -15.92 -14.82
C HIS A 525 -36.21 -15.94 -16.35
N GLN A 526 -35.56 -15.01 -17.07
CA GLN A 526 -35.63 -14.94 -18.54
C GLN A 526 -35.07 -16.20 -19.22
N ALA A 527 -33.95 -16.74 -18.71
CA ALA A 527 -33.36 -17.96 -19.23
C ALA A 527 -34.21 -19.21 -18.95
N GLY A 528 -34.90 -19.25 -17.79
CA GLY A 528 -35.82 -20.32 -17.43
C GLY A 528 -37.10 -20.32 -18.29
N ASP A 529 -37.63 -19.14 -18.62
CA ASP A 529 -38.78 -19.00 -19.50
C ASP A 529 -38.45 -19.34 -20.96
N ALA A 530 -37.20 -19.14 -21.40
CA ALA A 530 -36.75 -19.52 -22.74
C ALA A 530 -36.58 -21.05 -22.94
N GLN A 531 -36.58 -21.83 -21.85
CA GLN A 531 -36.47 -23.30 -21.87
C GLN A 531 -37.83 -24.02 -21.79
N GLN A 532 -38.94 -23.29 -21.59
CA GLN A 532 -40.32 -23.81 -21.65
C GLN A 532 -40.97 -23.49 -23.00
#